data_AF-A0A314UNX0-F1
#
_entry.id   AF-A0A314UNX0-F1
#
_cell.length_a   1.000
_cell.length_b   1.000
_cell.length_c   1.000
_cell.angle_alpha   90.00
_cell.angle_beta   90.00
_cell.angle_gamma   90.00
#
_symmetry.space_group_name_H-M   'P 1'
#
loop_
_entity.id
_entity.type
_entity.pdbx_description
1 polymer ?
#
loop_
_entity_poly.entity_id
_entity_poly.type
_entity_poly.pdbx_seq_one_letter_code
_entity_poly.pdbx_strand_id
1 'polypeptide(L)'
;MMENIYQGEENKFKNFLAVCNITYAMSAVAELAASLGILVSELSEEPAWKGKVITLGPLLDKLPLLHSIQGSDLKSRYDFVISTCSNRYREGVDFDQVCDLILEVAVNNNLKAEQMIKKVFVLTDSVRFGGSTYWKTLYEAKRSKFKEHGYGDDAMPHILFWNIWDFGGFMPRVEEPHPGVTLLRGRAKTLIKSFLDNGGEIGWHQLLEAAIANKEYQTLSVVD
;
A
#
# COMPACT_ATOMS: atom_id res chain seq x y z
N MET A 1 -19.80 -6.34 -9.24
CA MET A 1 -18.44 -5.73 -9.38
C MET A 1 -17.39 -6.52 -8.62
N MET A 2 -17.67 -7.00 -7.39
CA MET A 2 -16.80 -7.95 -6.66
C MET A 2 -16.72 -9.34 -7.30
N GLU A 3 -17.82 -9.85 -7.90
CA GLU A 3 -17.87 -11.21 -8.47
C GLU A 3 -17.00 -11.40 -9.74
N ASN A 4 -16.70 -10.33 -10.46
CA ASN A 4 -15.87 -10.41 -11.68
C ASN A 4 -14.36 -10.43 -11.40
N ILE A 5 -13.94 -10.22 -10.15
CA ILE A 5 -12.54 -10.33 -9.73
C ILE A 5 -12.12 -11.82 -9.63
N TYR A 6 -13.09 -12.73 -9.48
CA TYR A 6 -12.81 -14.12 -9.10
C TYR A 6 -12.66 -15.13 -10.25
N GLN A 7 -12.99 -14.79 -11.50
CA GLN A 7 -13.10 -15.81 -12.57
C GLN A 7 -12.02 -15.78 -13.66
N GLY A 8 -10.93 -15.00 -13.50
CA GLY A 8 -9.81 -15.03 -14.46
C GLY A 8 -8.44 -14.53 -13.98
N GLU A 9 -8.29 -14.20 -12.69
CA GLU A 9 -7.14 -13.43 -12.18
C GLU A 9 -6.51 -14.02 -10.90
N GLU A 10 -6.62 -15.34 -10.67
CA GLU A 10 -6.22 -16.02 -9.41
C GLU A 10 -4.76 -15.81 -8.95
N ASN A 11 -3.91 -15.13 -9.74
CA ASN A 11 -2.51 -14.88 -9.41
C ASN A 11 -2.08 -13.39 -9.42
N LYS A 12 -2.98 -12.42 -9.65
CA LYS A 12 -2.57 -11.01 -9.82
C LYS A 12 -2.22 -10.31 -8.51
N PHE A 13 -2.89 -10.65 -7.41
CA PHE A 13 -2.68 -10.03 -6.11
C PHE A 13 -2.11 -11.07 -5.15
N LYS A 14 -0.84 -10.91 -4.76
CA LYS A 14 -0.18 -11.85 -3.86
C LYS A 14 0.54 -11.13 -2.73
N ASN A 15 0.17 -11.49 -1.50
CA ASN A 15 0.83 -11.08 -0.27
C ASN A 15 1.04 -9.57 -0.19
N PHE A 16 -0.06 -8.81 -0.23
CA PHE A 16 -0.06 -7.37 -0.03
C PHE A 16 -0.35 -7.00 1.43
N LEU A 17 0.05 -5.80 1.85
CA LEU A 17 -0.27 -5.36 3.21
C LEU A 17 -0.63 -3.89 3.20
N ALA A 18 -1.77 -3.57 3.81
CA ALA A 18 -2.15 -2.19 4.02
C ALA A 18 -1.56 -1.67 5.33
N VAL A 19 -0.99 -0.46 5.26
CA VAL A 19 -0.72 0.40 6.41
C VAL A 19 -1.71 1.56 6.30
N CYS A 20 -2.65 1.65 7.24
CA CYS A 20 -3.65 2.70 7.25
C CYS A 20 -3.28 3.77 8.27
N ASN A 21 -2.93 4.96 7.78
CA ASN A 21 -2.64 6.14 8.57
C ASN A 21 -3.73 7.20 8.36
N ILE A 22 -4.91 7.02 8.98
CA ILE A 22 -6.06 7.89 8.75
C ILE A 22 -5.98 9.09 9.70
N THR A 23 -5.29 10.15 9.28
CA THR A 23 -5.16 11.35 10.10
C THR A 23 -6.45 12.19 10.07
N TYR A 24 -6.58 13.13 11.01
CA TYR A 24 -7.68 14.11 10.99
C TYR A 24 -7.81 14.87 9.66
N ALA A 25 -6.70 15.14 8.97
CA ALA A 25 -6.72 15.81 7.67
C ALA A 25 -7.46 14.98 6.61
N MET A 26 -7.38 13.65 6.74
CA MET A 26 -8.00 12.70 5.84
C MET A 26 -9.51 12.52 6.07
N SER A 27 -10.17 13.28 6.95
CA SER A 27 -11.60 13.11 7.26
C SER A 27 -12.50 13.02 6.01
N ALA A 28 -12.26 13.84 4.99
CA ALA A 28 -13.01 13.83 3.73
C ALA A 28 -12.68 12.66 2.78
N VAL A 29 -11.63 11.88 3.07
CA VAL A 29 -11.17 10.72 2.28
C VAL A 29 -11.00 9.45 3.14
N ALA A 30 -11.41 9.49 4.40
CA ALA A 30 -11.26 8.40 5.35
C ALA A 30 -12.00 7.15 4.87
N GLU A 31 -13.17 7.34 4.23
CA GLU A 31 -13.95 6.25 3.67
C GLU A 31 -13.16 5.48 2.60
N LEU A 32 -12.48 6.21 1.69
CA LEU A 32 -11.68 5.62 0.64
C LEU A 32 -10.45 4.90 1.21
N ALA A 33 -9.74 5.54 2.16
CA ALA A 33 -8.57 4.93 2.79
C ALA A 33 -8.92 3.64 3.54
N ALA A 34 -9.99 3.65 4.34
CA ALA A 34 -10.47 2.46 5.03
C ALA A 34 -10.93 1.37 4.06
N SER A 35 -11.68 1.74 3.02
CA SER A 35 -12.15 0.78 2.01
C SER A 35 -11.00 0.10 1.25
N LEU A 36 -9.97 0.87 0.87
CA LEU A 36 -8.76 0.33 0.25
C LEU A 36 -7.98 -0.55 1.22
N GLY A 37 -7.87 -0.15 2.49
CA GLY A 37 -7.24 -0.97 3.53
C GLY A 37 -7.92 -2.32 3.71
N ILE A 38 -9.25 -2.34 3.77
CA ILE A 38 -10.04 -3.58 3.83
C ILE A 38 -9.81 -4.42 2.58
N LEU A 39 -9.91 -3.83 1.39
CA LEU A 39 -9.68 -4.53 0.14
C LEU A 39 -8.30 -5.19 0.10
N VAL A 40 -7.23 -4.42 0.35
CA VAL A 40 -5.86 -4.94 0.35
C VAL A 40 -5.66 -6.05 1.39
N SER A 41 -6.31 -5.95 2.55
CA SER A 41 -6.22 -7.02 3.57
C SER A 41 -6.80 -8.36 3.09
N GLU A 42 -7.79 -8.34 2.20
CA GLU A 42 -8.41 -9.55 1.64
C GLU A 42 -7.62 -10.15 0.49
N LEU A 43 -6.74 -9.36 -0.13
CA LEU A 43 -5.93 -9.74 -1.29
C LEU A 43 -4.65 -10.51 -0.91
N SER A 44 -4.52 -10.91 0.36
CA SER A 44 -3.34 -11.59 0.89
C SER A 44 -3.62 -13.03 1.28
N GLU A 45 -2.58 -13.84 1.24
CA GLU A 45 -2.71 -15.28 1.50
C GLU A 45 -2.71 -15.57 3.01
N GLU A 46 -3.45 -16.62 3.38
CA GLU A 46 -3.38 -17.23 4.71
C GLU A 46 -2.01 -17.91 4.92
N PRO A 47 -1.54 -18.09 6.16
CA PRO A 47 -2.17 -17.72 7.44
C PRO A 47 -1.65 -16.39 8.04
N ALA A 48 -0.62 -15.81 7.44
CA ALA A 48 0.17 -14.76 8.09
C ALA A 48 -0.36 -13.35 7.86
N TRP A 49 -1.04 -13.09 6.74
CA TRP A 49 -1.29 -11.71 6.30
C TRP A 49 -2.75 -11.43 5.95
N LYS A 50 -3.52 -12.45 5.56
CA LYS A 50 -4.93 -12.28 5.19
C LYS A 50 -5.74 -11.66 6.32
N GLY A 51 -6.59 -10.70 5.96
CA GLY A 51 -7.48 -9.97 6.86
C GLY A 51 -6.75 -9.04 7.83
N LYS A 52 -5.46 -8.76 7.63
CA LYS A 52 -4.66 -7.91 8.53
C LYS A 52 -4.35 -6.54 7.94
N VAL A 53 -4.22 -5.56 8.83
CA VAL A 53 -3.85 -4.18 8.54
C VAL A 53 -2.86 -3.68 9.58
N ILE A 54 -1.88 -2.90 9.17
CA ILE A 54 -1.00 -2.19 10.10
C ILE A 54 -1.60 -0.82 10.42
N THR A 55 -1.65 -0.51 11.72
CA THR A 55 -1.93 0.84 12.21
C THR A 55 -0.63 1.52 12.60
N LEU A 56 -0.61 2.84 12.48
CA LEU A 56 0.48 3.65 13.01
C LEU A 56 0.06 4.23 14.34
N GLY A 57 0.94 4.09 15.34
CA GLY A 57 0.73 4.65 16.65
C GLY A 57 0.46 6.16 16.58
N PRO A 58 -0.41 6.72 17.43
CA PRO A 58 -0.70 8.15 17.44
C PRO A 58 0.48 9.00 17.95
N LEU A 59 1.55 8.40 18.46
CA LEU A 59 2.68 9.08 19.09
C LEU A 59 4.01 8.50 18.58
N LEU A 60 5.06 9.32 18.63
CA LEU A 60 6.42 9.02 18.15
C LEU A 60 7.07 7.82 18.87
N ASP A 61 6.60 7.48 20.07
CA ASP A 61 7.05 6.35 20.90
C ASP A 61 6.18 5.09 20.75
N LYS A 62 5.09 5.16 19.98
CA LYS A 62 4.21 4.02 19.74
C LYS A 62 4.55 3.34 18.41
N LEU A 63 5.05 2.11 18.54
CA LEU A 63 5.36 1.23 17.42
C LEU A 63 4.11 0.94 16.56
N PRO A 64 4.28 0.72 15.25
CA PRO A 64 3.21 0.20 14.40
C PRO A 64 2.70 -1.15 14.96
N LEU A 65 1.41 -1.41 14.76
CA LEU A 65 0.77 -2.64 15.23
C LEU A 65 0.02 -3.33 14.10
N LEU A 66 0.18 -4.66 14.02
CA LEU A 66 -0.57 -5.49 13.09
C LEU A 66 -1.89 -5.93 13.74
N HIS A 67 -3.01 -5.57 13.12
CA HIS A 67 -4.34 -5.92 13.59
C HIS A 67 -5.01 -6.88 12.62
N SER A 68 -5.67 -7.91 13.15
CA SER A 68 -6.68 -8.68 12.40
C SER A 68 -7.98 -7.88 12.38
N ILE A 69 -8.49 -7.56 11.20
CA ILE A 69 -9.73 -6.80 11.04
C ILE A 69 -10.90 -7.63 11.59
N GLN A 70 -11.66 -7.04 12.51
CA GLN A 70 -12.82 -7.68 13.14
C GLN A 70 -14.13 -7.23 12.48
N GLY A 71 -15.16 -8.08 12.54
CA GLY A 71 -16.50 -7.79 12.02
C GLY A 71 -16.98 -8.80 10.98
N SER A 72 -18.27 -9.11 10.99
CA SER A 72 -18.90 -10.09 10.08
C SER A 72 -19.41 -9.48 8.78
N ASP A 73 -19.55 -8.16 8.72
CA ASP A 73 -20.06 -7.43 7.56
C ASP A 73 -19.15 -6.23 7.24
N LEU A 74 -19.34 -5.64 6.06
CA LEU A 74 -18.49 -4.54 5.60
C LEU A 74 -18.54 -3.32 6.55
N LYS A 75 -19.71 -3.04 7.16
CA LYS A 75 -19.89 -1.88 8.04
C LYS A 75 -19.11 -2.05 9.33
N SER A 76 -19.23 -3.20 10.00
CA SER A 76 -18.49 -3.51 11.22
C SER A 76 -16.97 -3.53 10.99
N ARG A 77 -16.52 -4.05 9.84
CA ARG A 77 -15.11 -4.02 9.44
C ARG A 77 -14.61 -2.60 9.16
N TYR A 78 -15.44 -1.79 8.50
CA TYR A 78 -15.18 -0.36 8.29
C TYR A 78 -15.04 0.38 9.63
N ASP A 79 -15.99 0.19 10.54
CA ASP A 79 -15.97 0.80 11.86
C ASP A 79 -14.73 0.38 12.66
N PHE A 80 -14.29 -0.88 12.53
CA PHE A 80 -13.04 -1.37 13.12
C PHE A 80 -11.81 -0.65 12.56
N VAL A 81 -11.70 -0.56 11.23
CA VAL A 81 -10.56 0.11 10.58
C VAL A 81 -10.53 1.60 10.93
N ILE A 82 -11.67 2.29 10.88
CA ILE A 82 -11.74 3.70 11.28
C ILE A 82 -11.34 3.88 12.74
N SER A 83 -11.89 3.10 13.67
CA SER A 83 -11.58 3.26 15.10
C SER A 83 -10.12 2.95 15.44
N THR A 84 -9.51 1.99 14.76
CA THR A 84 -8.14 1.52 15.07
C THR A 84 -7.06 2.29 14.28
N CYS A 85 -7.34 2.69 13.03
CA CYS A 85 -6.37 3.33 12.15
C CYS A 85 -6.45 4.86 12.16
N SER A 86 -7.43 5.44 12.86
CA SER A 86 -7.54 6.89 13.00
C SER A 86 -6.57 7.44 14.03
N ASN A 87 -5.83 8.49 13.67
CA ASN A 87 -5.01 9.23 14.61
C ASN A 87 -5.24 10.74 14.51
N ARG A 88 -5.03 11.41 15.65
CA ARG A 88 -5.28 12.86 15.80
C ARG A 88 -4.11 13.72 15.34
N TYR A 89 -2.99 13.12 14.97
CA TYR A 89 -1.73 13.81 14.74
C TYR A 89 -1.32 13.72 13.27
N ARG A 90 -0.74 14.80 12.75
CA ARG A 90 -0.22 14.88 11.37
C ARG A 90 1.22 14.35 11.28
N GLU A 91 1.51 13.26 11.99
CA GLU A 91 2.83 12.67 11.92
C GLU A 91 2.91 11.75 10.70
N GLY A 92 3.90 12.00 9.83
CA GLY A 92 4.14 11.11 8.70
C GLY A 92 4.69 9.76 9.15
N VAL A 93 4.51 8.77 8.29
CA VAL A 93 4.80 7.35 8.54
C VAL A 93 6.28 7.09 8.79
N ASP A 94 6.61 6.42 9.91
CA ASP A 94 7.95 5.87 10.14
C ASP A 94 8.07 4.50 9.47
N PHE A 95 8.64 4.52 8.27
CA PHE A 95 8.77 3.33 7.44
C PHE A 95 9.80 2.32 7.98
N ASP A 96 10.80 2.80 8.73
CA ASP A 96 11.80 1.95 9.36
C ASP A 96 11.10 0.94 10.29
N GLN A 97 10.18 1.44 11.12
CA GLN A 97 9.42 0.63 12.07
C GLN A 97 8.43 -0.32 11.39
N VAL A 98 7.82 0.08 10.28
CA VAL A 98 6.92 -0.79 9.50
C VAL A 98 7.69 -2.00 8.96
N CYS A 99 8.91 -1.80 8.46
CA CYS A 99 9.76 -2.92 8.00
C CYS A 99 10.10 -3.86 9.14
N ASP A 100 10.46 -3.29 10.29
CA ASP A 100 10.86 -4.06 11.46
C ASP A 100 9.69 -4.91 11.98
N LEU A 101 8.47 -4.38 11.99
CA LEU A 101 7.27 -5.15 12.32
C LEU A 101 7.02 -6.29 11.32
N ILE A 102 7.17 -6.05 10.01
CA ILE A 102 6.98 -7.10 9.00
C ILE A 102 8.00 -8.22 9.20
N LEU A 103 9.26 -7.87 9.43
CA LEU A 103 10.32 -8.84 9.70
C LEU A 103 10.06 -9.61 11.01
N GLU A 104 9.66 -8.92 12.08
CA GLU A 104 9.32 -9.53 13.36
C GLU A 104 8.19 -10.56 13.20
N VAL A 105 7.10 -10.18 12.53
CA VAL A 105 5.98 -11.09 12.25
C VAL A 105 6.45 -12.30 11.43
N ALA A 106 7.32 -12.08 10.44
CA ALA A 106 7.84 -13.16 9.61
C ALA A 106 8.68 -14.16 10.42
N VAL A 107 9.60 -13.66 11.25
CA VAL A 107 10.46 -14.47 12.11
C VAL A 107 9.63 -15.22 13.16
N ASN A 108 8.72 -14.53 13.86
CA ASN A 108 7.90 -15.13 14.91
C ASN A 108 6.97 -16.22 14.39
N ASN A 109 6.55 -16.14 13.13
CA ASN A 109 5.69 -17.14 12.49
C ASN A 109 6.47 -18.15 11.62
N ASN A 110 7.81 -18.09 11.60
CA ASN A 110 8.68 -18.93 10.76
C ASN A 110 8.25 -18.95 9.28
N LEU A 111 7.91 -17.78 8.73
CA LEU A 111 7.46 -17.68 7.34
C LEU A 111 8.60 -18.02 6.38
N LYS A 112 8.25 -18.68 5.28
CA LYS A 112 9.16 -18.89 4.15
C LYS A 112 9.23 -17.64 3.27
N ALA A 113 10.27 -17.52 2.46
CA ALA A 113 10.49 -16.37 1.56
C ALA A 113 9.32 -16.15 0.58
N GLU A 114 8.62 -17.21 0.18
CA GLU A 114 7.45 -17.13 -0.70
C GLU A 114 6.22 -16.53 -0.02
N GLN A 115 6.14 -16.67 1.31
CA GLN A 115 5.05 -16.17 2.15
C GLN A 115 5.29 -14.73 2.63
N MET A 116 6.42 -14.12 2.27
CA MET A 116 6.71 -12.74 2.60
C MET A 116 5.80 -11.79 1.83
N ILE A 117 5.44 -10.68 2.47
CA ILE A 117 4.75 -9.57 1.81
C ILE A 117 5.58 -9.10 0.62
N LYS A 118 4.93 -8.99 -0.55
CA LYS A 118 5.55 -8.51 -1.79
C LYS A 118 5.37 -7.02 -1.98
N LYS A 119 4.25 -6.45 -1.52
CA LYS A 119 4.00 -5.01 -1.61
C LYS A 119 3.24 -4.47 -0.40
N VAL A 120 3.71 -3.34 0.12
CA VAL A 120 3.07 -2.60 1.22
C VAL A 120 2.42 -1.34 0.68
N PHE A 121 1.12 -1.17 0.94
CA PHE A 121 0.32 -0.01 0.57
C PHE A 121 0.18 0.90 1.79
N VAL A 122 0.91 2.02 1.78
CA VAL A 122 0.86 3.00 2.87
C VAL A 122 -0.14 4.09 2.50
N LEU A 123 -1.34 4.02 3.08
CA LEU A 123 -2.44 4.96 2.86
C LEU A 123 -2.33 6.10 3.86
N THR A 124 -2.00 7.31 3.41
CA THR A 124 -1.67 8.44 4.29
C THR A 124 -1.97 9.80 3.64
N ASP A 125 -1.92 10.89 4.42
CA ASP A 125 -1.89 12.29 3.94
C ASP A 125 -0.47 12.86 3.86
N SER A 126 0.47 12.22 4.55
CA SER A 126 1.82 12.71 4.78
C SER A 126 2.82 11.57 4.82
N VAL A 127 3.99 11.84 4.25
CA VAL A 127 5.17 10.97 4.34
C VAL A 127 6.31 11.85 4.86
N ARG A 128 7.05 11.39 5.87
CA ARG A 128 8.28 12.07 6.29
C ARG A 128 9.36 11.78 5.25
N PHE A 129 9.79 12.79 4.51
CA PHE A 129 10.81 12.63 3.47
C PHE A 129 12.20 13.02 3.99
N GLY A 130 13.17 12.14 3.79
CA GLY A 130 14.52 12.54 3.37
C GLY A 130 14.61 12.39 1.85
N GLY A 131 15.48 13.15 1.16
CA GLY A 131 15.61 13.08 -0.30
C GLY A 131 15.94 11.68 -0.86
N SER A 132 16.14 11.54 -2.17
CA SER A 132 16.39 10.23 -2.83
C SER A 132 17.52 9.40 -2.18
N THR A 133 18.60 10.07 -1.73
CA THR A 133 19.72 9.43 -1.01
C THR A 133 19.29 8.76 0.31
N TYR A 134 18.30 9.34 1.00
CA TYR A 134 17.75 8.77 2.23
C TYR A 134 16.98 7.48 1.94
N TRP A 135 16.09 7.50 0.93
CA TRP A 135 15.31 6.32 0.54
C TRP A 135 16.18 5.14 0.15
N LYS A 136 17.21 5.39 -0.68
CA LYS A 136 18.14 4.34 -1.09
C LYS A 136 18.86 3.74 0.12
N THR A 137 19.42 4.58 1.00
CA THR A 137 20.15 4.12 2.19
C THR A 137 19.25 3.32 3.12
N LEU A 138 18.04 3.83 3.44
CA LEU A 138 17.09 3.15 4.31
C LEU A 138 16.63 1.81 3.73
N TYR A 139 16.27 1.80 2.44
CA TYR A 139 15.76 0.59 1.78
C TYR A 139 16.81 -0.52 1.75
N GLU A 140 18.05 -0.21 1.35
CA GLU A 140 19.14 -1.21 1.29
C GLU A 140 19.58 -1.66 2.68
N ALA A 141 19.55 -0.79 3.69
CA ALA A 141 19.79 -1.18 5.07
C ALA A 141 18.73 -2.18 5.57
N LYS A 142 17.44 -1.93 5.29
CA LYS A 142 16.36 -2.85 5.66
C LYS A 142 16.43 -4.16 4.88
N ARG A 143 16.72 -4.12 3.59
CA ARG A 143 16.95 -5.32 2.77
C ARG A 143 18.09 -6.18 3.34
N SER A 144 19.18 -5.57 3.77
CA SER A 144 20.30 -6.27 4.41
C SER A 144 19.87 -6.91 5.74
N LYS A 145 19.09 -6.21 6.56
CA LYS A 145 18.53 -6.75 7.81
C LYS A 145 17.65 -7.98 7.59
N PHE A 146 16.80 -7.98 6.55
CA PHE A 146 16.01 -9.15 6.17
C PHE A 146 16.92 -10.34 5.81
N LYS A 147 18.00 -10.09 5.07
CA LYS A 147 18.99 -11.10 4.68
C LYS A 147 19.72 -11.73 5.85
N GLU A 148 20.09 -10.94 6.84
CA GLU A 148 20.72 -11.41 8.08
C GLU A 148 19.81 -12.36 8.87
N HIS A 149 18.49 -12.25 8.71
CA HIS A 149 17.51 -13.15 9.33
C HIS A 149 17.17 -14.38 8.46
N GLY A 150 17.94 -14.63 7.40
CA GLY A 150 17.79 -15.80 6.54
C GLY A 150 16.80 -15.64 5.38
N TYR A 151 16.29 -14.43 5.15
CA TYR A 151 15.42 -14.14 4.02
C TYR A 151 16.22 -13.77 2.76
N GLY A 152 15.70 -14.11 1.57
CA GLY A 152 16.35 -13.74 0.31
C GLY A 152 16.26 -12.25 0.01
N ASP A 153 17.00 -11.81 -1.02
CA ASP A 153 17.02 -10.42 -1.48
C ASP A 153 15.64 -9.91 -1.96
N ASP A 154 14.71 -10.82 -2.28
CA ASP A 154 13.33 -10.57 -2.75
C ASP A 154 12.27 -10.59 -1.61
N ALA A 155 12.72 -10.71 -0.36
CA ALA A 155 11.83 -10.72 0.81
C ALA A 155 11.48 -9.31 1.31
N MET A 156 12.31 -8.31 0.98
CA MET A 156 12.01 -6.91 1.25
C MET A 156 10.86 -6.47 0.33
N PRO A 157 9.73 -5.99 0.87
CA PRO A 157 8.59 -5.62 0.04
C PRO A 157 8.89 -4.38 -0.81
N HIS A 158 8.20 -4.27 -1.94
CA HIS A 158 7.98 -2.99 -2.61
C HIS A 158 7.08 -2.11 -1.75
N ILE A 159 7.32 -0.81 -1.70
CA ILE A 159 6.53 0.10 -0.88
C ILE A 159 5.85 1.11 -1.78
N LEU A 160 4.52 1.14 -1.73
CA LEU A 160 3.71 2.15 -2.38
C LEU A 160 3.15 3.10 -1.33
N PHE A 161 3.72 4.30 -1.24
CA PHE A 161 3.13 5.38 -0.46
C PHE A 161 2.05 6.06 -1.26
N TRP A 162 0.81 5.93 -0.83
CA TRP A 162 -0.33 6.56 -1.47
C TRP A 162 -0.83 7.74 -0.64
N ASN A 163 -0.46 8.95 -1.07
CA ASN A 163 -1.05 10.18 -0.57
C ASN A 163 -2.45 10.39 -1.17
N ILE A 164 -3.48 9.98 -0.43
CA ILE A 164 -4.89 10.05 -0.86
C ILE A 164 -5.48 11.44 -0.62
N TRP A 165 -4.88 12.23 0.29
CA TRP A 165 -5.41 13.54 0.68
C TRP A 165 -5.19 14.65 -0.37
N ASP A 166 -4.27 14.49 -1.32
CA ASP A 166 -3.91 15.55 -2.25
C ASP A 166 -5.10 16.05 -3.11
N PHE A 167 -5.67 17.19 -2.70
CA PHE A 167 -6.76 17.90 -3.38
C PHE A 167 -6.26 18.79 -4.54
N GLY A 168 -4.95 19.04 -4.63
CA GLY A 168 -4.38 20.05 -5.54
C GLY A 168 -4.02 19.55 -6.93
N GLY A 169 -3.91 18.23 -7.13
CA GLY A 169 -3.52 17.65 -8.41
C GLY A 169 -4.72 17.18 -9.23
N PHE A 170 -5.08 17.91 -10.29
CA PHE A 170 -5.97 17.40 -11.34
C PHE A 170 -5.39 16.13 -12.03
N MET A 171 -4.12 15.82 -11.81
CA MET A 171 -3.44 14.64 -12.32
C MET A 171 -2.74 13.86 -11.20
N PRO A 172 -2.85 12.52 -11.20
CA PRO A 172 -1.98 11.66 -10.41
C PRO A 172 -0.51 11.98 -10.66
N ARG A 173 0.29 11.99 -9.59
CA ARG A 173 1.75 12.07 -9.70
C ARG A 173 2.36 10.81 -9.12
N VAL A 174 3.27 10.21 -9.89
CA VAL A 174 4.09 9.08 -9.43
C VAL A 174 5.54 9.55 -9.33
N GLU A 175 6.24 9.19 -8.27
CA GLU A 175 7.68 9.39 -8.13
C GLU A 175 8.31 8.08 -7.67
N GLU A 176 9.48 7.75 -8.21
CA GLU A 176 10.18 6.50 -7.91
C GLU A 176 11.58 6.83 -7.40
N PRO A 177 11.73 7.21 -6.11
CA PRO A 177 13.03 7.53 -5.54
C PRO A 177 13.96 6.31 -5.43
N HIS A 178 13.42 5.09 -5.50
CA HIS A 178 14.13 3.82 -5.45
C HIS A 178 13.30 2.75 -6.21
N PRO A 179 13.91 1.73 -6.86
CA PRO A 179 13.16 0.66 -7.53
C PRO A 179 12.15 -0.08 -6.64
N GLY A 180 12.40 -0.14 -5.33
CA GLY A 180 11.48 -0.72 -4.34
C GLY A 180 10.55 0.29 -3.64
N VAL A 181 10.52 1.55 -4.06
CA VAL A 181 9.71 2.62 -3.46
C VAL A 181 9.00 3.43 -4.53
N THR A 182 7.66 3.46 -4.48
CA THR A 182 6.82 4.30 -5.31
C THR A 182 6.05 5.28 -4.42
N LEU A 183 6.08 6.55 -4.78
CA LEU A 183 5.27 7.60 -4.16
C LEU A 183 4.16 7.95 -5.14
N LEU A 184 2.92 7.79 -4.72
CA LEU A 184 1.73 8.06 -5.49
C LEU A 184 0.92 9.16 -4.81
N ARG A 185 0.54 10.18 -5.56
CA ARG A 185 -0.34 11.27 -5.09
C ARG A 185 -1.61 11.32 -5.92
N GLY A 186 -2.75 11.49 -5.25
CA GLY A 186 -4.05 11.70 -5.87
C GLY A 186 -5.01 10.51 -5.76
N ARG A 187 -6.27 10.70 -6.16
CA ARG A 187 -7.39 9.78 -5.92
C ARG A 187 -8.30 9.57 -7.15
N ALA A 188 -7.75 9.69 -8.35
CA ALA A 188 -8.49 9.55 -9.60
C ALA A 188 -9.13 8.14 -9.73
N LYS A 189 -10.36 8.05 -10.26
CA LYS A 189 -11.01 6.76 -10.52
C LYS A 189 -10.17 5.85 -11.42
N THR A 190 -9.40 6.43 -12.33
CA THR A 190 -8.45 5.74 -13.20
C THR A 190 -7.30 5.08 -12.42
N LEU A 191 -6.87 5.66 -11.30
CA LEU A 191 -5.85 5.05 -10.42
C LEU A 191 -6.37 3.78 -9.76
N ILE A 192 -7.57 3.84 -9.17
CA ILE A 192 -8.19 2.69 -8.51
C ILE A 192 -8.47 1.59 -9.54
N LYS A 193 -8.96 1.96 -10.72
CA LYS A 193 -9.17 1.02 -11.81
C LYS A 193 -7.84 0.39 -12.28
N SER A 194 -6.80 1.19 -12.50
CA SER A 194 -5.46 0.69 -12.87
C SER A 194 -4.91 -0.25 -11.80
N PHE A 195 -5.06 0.09 -10.52
CA PHE A 195 -4.66 -0.77 -9.40
C PHE A 195 -5.35 -2.15 -9.49
N LEU A 196 -6.65 -2.17 -9.77
CA LEU A 196 -7.43 -3.40 -9.89
C LEU A 196 -7.05 -4.19 -11.16
N ASP A 197 -6.98 -3.53 -12.31
CA ASP A 197 -6.74 -4.19 -13.61
C ASP A 197 -5.32 -4.77 -13.70
N ASN A 198 -4.35 -4.14 -13.03
CA ASN A 198 -2.92 -4.47 -13.11
C ASN A 198 -2.36 -5.19 -11.86
N GLY A 199 -3.21 -5.84 -11.05
CA GLY A 199 -2.72 -6.66 -9.94
C GLY A 199 -1.98 -5.88 -8.86
N GLY A 200 -2.33 -4.62 -8.65
CA GLY A 200 -1.69 -3.74 -7.69
C GLY A 200 -0.42 -3.04 -8.19
N GLU A 201 -0.09 -3.18 -9.47
CA GLU A 201 0.92 -2.34 -10.12
C GLU A 201 0.35 -0.96 -10.45
N ILE A 202 1.04 0.08 -9.96
CA ILE A 202 0.73 1.48 -10.25
C ILE A 202 2.04 2.20 -10.55
N GLY A 203 2.24 2.55 -11.82
CA GLY A 203 3.40 3.30 -12.30
C GLY A 203 3.00 4.25 -13.42
N TRP A 204 3.95 5.08 -13.86
CA TRP A 204 3.70 6.04 -14.94
C TRP A 204 3.23 5.38 -16.24
N HIS A 205 3.83 4.25 -16.60
CA HIS A 205 3.46 3.51 -17.81
C HIS A 205 2.02 2.99 -17.72
N GLN A 206 1.65 2.36 -16.60
CA GLN A 206 0.31 1.85 -16.38
C GLN A 206 -0.74 2.96 -16.36
N LEU A 207 -0.41 4.14 -15.79
CA LEU A 207 -1.31 5.28 -15.79
C LEU A 207 -1.49 5.90 -17.16
N LEU A 208 -0.40 5.99 -17.93
CA LEU A 208 -0.46 6.46 -19.30
C LEU A 208 -1.29 5.51 -20.16
N GLU A 209 -0.98 4.20 -20.11
CA GLU A 209 -1.73 3.15 -20.82
C GLU A 209 -3.22 3.20 -20.47
N ALA A 210 -3.56 3.30 -19.18
CA ALA A 210 -4.95 3.41 -18.74
C ALA A 210 -5.65 4.69 -19.25
N ALA A 211 -4.93 5.81 -19.32
CA ALA A 211 -5.46 7.08 -19.82
C ALA A 211 -5.73 7.03 -21.34
N ILE A 212 -4.82 6.45 -22.11
CA ILE A 212 -4.92 6.34 -23.57
C ILE A 212 -5.74 5.13 -24.04
N ALA A 213 -6.07 4.19 -23.15
CA ALA A 213 -6.96 3.07 -23.46
C ALA A 213 -8.41 3.50 -23.75
N ASN A 214 -8.79 4.75 -23.45
CA ASN A 214 -10.12 5.27 -23.76
C ASN A 214 -10.36 5.27 -25.28
N LYS A 215 -11.58 4.88 -25.70
CA LYS A 215 -12.01 4.78 -27.11
C LYS A 215 -11.75 6.04 -27.91
N GLU A 216 -11.79 7.21 -27.26
CA GLU A 216 -11.51 8.51 -27.86
C GLU A 216 -10.07 8.64 -28.39
N TYR A 217 -9.11 7.95 -27.78
CA TYR A 217 -7.70 7.96 -28.19
C TYR A 217 -7.33 6.79 -29.12
N GLN A 218 -8.20 5.78 -29.25
CA GLN A 218 -7.98 4.62 -30.14
C GLN A 218 -8.01 4.97 -31.64
N THR A 219 -8.50 6.17 -31.97
CA THR A 219 -8.53 6.70 -33.35
C THR A 219 -7.23 7.43 -33.72
N LEU A 220 -6.34 7.68 -32.74
CA LEU A 220 -5.06 8.34 -32.97
C LEU A 220 -4.05 7.33 -33.53
N SER A 221 -3.27 7.77 -34.51
CA SER A 221 -2.17 7.01 -35.12
C SER A 221 -0.86 7.72 -34.85
N VAL A 222 0.18 6.95 -34.53
CA VAL A 222 1.55 7.46 -34.44
C VAL A 222 2.09 7.55 -35.87
N VAL A 223 2.54 8.74 -36.26
CA VAL A 223 3.15 9.00 -37.57
C VAL A 223 4.62 9.31 -37.34
N ASP A 224 5.47 8.69 -38.16
CA ASP A 224 6.94 8.79 -38.14
C ASP A 224 7.50 9.97 -38.97
#